data_AF-A0A8W8K6D3-F1
#
_entry.id   AF-A0A8W8K6D3-F1
#
_cell.length_a   1.000
_cell.length_b   1.000
_cell.length_c   1.000
_cell.angle_alpha   90.00
_cell.angle_beta   90.00
_cell.angle_gamma   90.00
#
_symmetry.space_group_name_H-M   'P 1'
#
loop_
_entity.id
_entity.type
_entity.pdbx_description
1 polymer ?
#
loop_
_entity_poly.entity_id
_entity_poly.type
_entity_poly.pdbx_seq_one_letter_code
_entity_poly.pdbx_strand_id
1 'polypeptide(L)'
;CKRALEIRGIDNTSKTKALYHYGKALHSQSYFEQARDKLKAAQRLSGGRNMSVNNELVALDRSIKQFGLVEKETYRRMFSQPQGISEEEKEKENRRHQEAEEKCMEVSEKFRQFAIKNLMEFKNNPELTEIPFTSYKLTLGEIACMIEEADNLGLKAVQVGSGQNSKIKIVKKKKPN
;
A
#
# COMPACT_ATOMS: atom_id res chain seq x y z
N CYS A 1 -9.84 -20.12 14.67
CA CYS A 1 -10.59 -19.60 15.83
C CYS A 1 -12.04 -20.07 15.89
N LYS A 2 -12.87 -19.87 14.85
CA LYS A 2 -14.30 -20.26 14.86
C LYS A 2 -14.53 -21.73 15.23
N ARG A 3 -13.86 -22.67 14.54
CA ARG A 3 -13.91 -24.11 14.86
C ARG A 3 -13.45 -24.44 16.29
N ALA A 4 -12.47 -23.70 16.83
CA ALA A 4 -12.00 -23.92 18.20
C ALA A 4 -13.06 -23.55 19.25
N LEU A 5 -13.95 -22.60 18.95
CA LEU A 5 -15.05 -22.22 19.83
C LEU A 5 -16.22 -23.20 19.81
N GLU A 6 -16.25 -24.11 18.83
CA GLU A 6 -17.29 -25.14 18.66
C GLU A 6 -16.95 -26.44 19.43
N ILE A 7 -15.73 -26.56 19.95
CA ILE A 7 -15.29 -27.73 20.72
C ILE A 7 -16.03 -27.78 22.05
N ARG A 8 -16.81 -28.86 22.27
CA ARG A 8 -17.48 -29.11 23.56
C ARG A 8 -16.44 -29.33 24.66
N GLY A 9 -16.62 -28.67 25.79
CA GLY A 9 -15.73 -28.81 26.95
C GLY A 9 -14.43 -27.99 26.88
N ILE A 10 -14.30 -27.04 25.95
CA ILE A 10 -13.15 -26.14 25.92
C ILE A 10 -13.01 -25.34 27.23
N ASP A 11 -11.81 -25.31 27.79
CA ASP A 11 -11.52 -24.58 29.02
C ASP A 11 -11.58 -23.05 28.81
N ASN A 12 -11.82 -22.30 29.89
CA ASN A 12 -11.99 -20.84 29.82
C ASN A 12 -10.74 -20.11 29.32
N THR A 13 -9.54 -20.63 29.56
CA THR A 13 -8.28 -20.02 29.11
C THR A 13 -8.15 -20.15 27.59
N SER A 14 -8.35 -21.36 27.05
CA SER A 14 -8.34 -21.63 25.62
C SER A 14 -9.45 -20.89 24.88
N LYS A 15 -10.65 -20.84 25.47
CA LYS A 15 -11.79 -20.07 24.94
C LYS A 15 -11.49 -18.57 24.88
N THR A 16 -10.85 -18.03 25.91
CA THR A 16 -10.40 -16.63 25.94
C THR A 16 -9.40 -16.34 24.83
N LYS A 17 -8.38 -17.21 24.65
CA LYS A 17 -7.39 -17.07 23.57
C LYS A 17 -8.05 -17.12 22.18
N ALA A 18 -8.95 -18.08 21.97
CA ALA A 18 -9.65 -18.22 20.70
C ALA A 18 -10.51 -17.00 20.36
N LEU A 19 -11.22 -16.43 21.35
CA LEU A 19 -11.99 -15.19 21.19
C LEU A 19 -11.09 -13.98 20.95
N TYR A 20 -9.98 -13.86 21.67
CA TYR A 20 -9.00 -12.79 21.48
C TYR A 20 -8.46 -12.79 20.04
N HIS A 21 -7.94 -13.92 19.57
CA HIS A 21 -7.40 -14.02 18.21
C HIS A 21 -8.47 -13.84 17.13
N TYR A 22 -9.71 -14.28 17.39
CA TYR A 22 -10.81 -14.03 16.46
C TYR A 22 -11.15 -12.53 16.39
N GLY A 23 -11.31 -11.88 17.54
CA GLY A 23 -11.56 -10.44 17.61
C GLY A 23 -10.46 -9.62 16.95
N LYS A 24 -9.19 -9.99 17.17
CA LYS A 24 -8.04 -9.36 16.52
C LYS A 24 -8.05 -9.51 15.00
N ALA A 25 -8.40 -10.70 14.48
CA ALA A 25 -8.53 -10.91 13.04
C ALA A 25 -9.67 -10.06 12.45
N LEU A 26 -10.82 -9.99 13.12
CA LEU A 26 -11.94 -9.13 12.72
C LEU A 26 -11.55 -7.65 12.74
N HIS A 27 -10.79 -7.21 13.74
CA HIS A 27 -10.26 -5.85 13.82
C HIS A 27 -9.35 -5.54 12.63
N SER A 28 -8.44 -6.44 12.26
CA SER A 28 -7.56 -6.26 11.08
C SER A 28 -8.29 -6.17 9.74
N GLN A 29 -9.54 -6.67 9.69
CA GLN A 29 -10.41 -6.64 8.53
C GLN A 29 -11.44 -5.50 8.60
N SER A 30 -11.30 -4.59 9.56
CA SER A 30 -12.22 -3.47 9.80
C SER A 30 -13.66 -3.87 10.14
N TYR A 31 -13.91 -5.14 10.52
CA TYR A 31 -15.20 -5.60 11.04
C TYR A 31 -15.35 -5.19 12.52
N PHE A 32 -15.42 -3.88 12.77
CA PHE A 32 -15.25 -3.30 14.10
C PHE A 32 -16.28 -3.76 15.13
N GLU A 33 -17.55 -3.85 14.76
CA GLU A 33 -18.61 -4.29 15.69
C GLU A 33 -18.41 -5.75 16.11
N GLN A 34 -18.17 -6.63 15.14
CA GLN A 34 -17.91 -8.05 15.42
C GLN A 34 -16.63 -8.24 16.22
N ALA A 35 -15.58 -7.46 15.92
CA ALA A 35 -14.33 -7.46 16.68
C ALA A 35 -14.58 -7.08 18.14
N ARG A 36 -15.36 -6.01 18.38
CA ARG A 36 -15.75 -5.55 19.72
C ARG A 36 -16.48 -6.65 20.49
N ASP A 37 -17.41 -7.34 19.86
CA ASP A 37 -18.18 -8.40 20.50
C ASP A 37 -17.30 -9.57 20.94
N LYS A 38 -16.39 -10.03 20.08
CA LYS A 38 -15.47 -11.12 20.42
C LYS A 38 -14.47 -10.72 21.50
N LEU A 39 -13.92 -9.51 21.43
CA LEU A 39 -12.98 -9.00 22.43
C LEU A 39 -13.66 -8.75 23.79
N LYS A 40 -14.88 -8.22 23.82
CA LYS A 40 -15.66 -8.08 25.06
C LYS A 40 -16.02 -9.45 25.66
N ALA A 41 -16.34 -10.44 24.84
CA ALA A 41 -16.55 -11.80 25.31
C ALA A 41 -15.27 -12.40 25.94
N ALA A 42 -14.10 -12.17 25.32
CA ALA A 42 -12.82 -12.57 25.89
C ALA A 42 -12.52 -11.85 27.22
N GLN A 43 -12.82 -10.55 27.30
CA GLN A 43 -12.62 -9.74 28.49
C GLN A 43 -13.44 -10.27 29.67
N ARG A 44 -14.73 -10.57 29.44
CA ARG A 44 -15.62 -11.15 30.46
C ARG A 44 -15.11 -12.49 30.98
N LEU A 45 -14.69 -13.39 30.08
CA LEU A 45 -14.17 -14.72 30.47
C LEU A 45 -12.86 -14.64 31.27
N SER A 46 -12.03 -13.64 30.98
CA SER A 46 -10.79 -13.39 31.74
C SER A 46 -10.98 -12.61 33.05
N GLY A 47 -12.21 -12.19 33.36
CA GLY A 47 -12.51 -11.30 34.49
C GLY A 47 -11.79 -9.95 34.39
N GLY A 48 -11.57 -9.44 33.18
CA GLY A 48 -10.92 -8.14 32.93
C GLY A 48 -9.41 -8.08 33.19
N ARG A 49 -8.77 -9.17 33.65
CA ARG A 49 -7.34 -9.20 34.02
C ARG A 49 -6.39 -9.37 32.83
N ASN A 50 -6.91 -9.77 31.66
CA ASN A 50 -6.07 -10.00 30.49
C ASN A 50 -5.71 -8.68 29.79
N MET A 51 -4.48 -8.20 30.03
CA MET A 51 -3.97 -6.95 29.45
C MET A 51 -3.92 -6.97 27.92
N SER A 52 -3.66 -8.11 27.29
CA SER A 52 -3.65 -8.21 25.83
C SER A 52 -5.03 -7.94 25.23
N VAL A 53 -6.10 -8.44 25.87
CA VAL A 53 -7.48 -8.16 25.45
C VAL A 53 -7.83 -6.69 25.67
N ASN A 54 -7.46 -6.13 26.82
CA ASN A 54 -7.74 -4.73 27.14
C ASN A 54 -7.01 -3.77 26.18
N ASN A 55 -5.74 -4.03 25.88
CA ASN A 55 -4.96 -3.23 24.94
C ASN A 55 -5.54 -3.29 23.53
N GLU A 56 -6.01 -4.46 23.09
CA GLU A 56 -6.66 -4.61 21.79
C GLU A 56 -8.01 -3.89 21.71
N LEU A 57 -8.79 -3.86 22.80
CA LEU A 57 -10.03 -3.06 22.88
C LEU A 57 -9.73 -1.55 22.77
N VAL A 58 -8.68 -1.07 23.43
CA VAL A 58 -8.24 0.33 23.31
C VAL A 58 -7.77 0.63 21.87
N ALA A 59 -7.03 -0.28 21.24
CA ALA A 59 -6.61 -0.13 19.86
C ALA A 59 -7.81 -0.10 18.90
N LEU A 60 -8.80 -0.98 19.12
CA LEU A 60 -10.04 -1.00 18.35
C LEU A 60 -10.81 0.33 18.46
N ASP A 61 -10.95 0.88 19.66
CA ASP A 61 -11.63 2.18 19.86
C ASP A 61 -10.91 3.33 19.13
N ARG A 62 -9.57 3.29 19.05
CA ARG A 62 -8.79 4.25 18.26
C ARG A 62 -9.06 4.08 16.76
N SER A 63 -9.07 2.84 16.27
CA SER A 63 -9.37 2.54 14.87
C SER A 63 -10.79 3.00 14.47
N ILE A 64 -11.79 2.76 15.32
CA ILE A 64 -13.17 3.21 15.08
C ILE A 64 -13.24 4.74 15.00
N LYS A 65 -12.58 5.45 15.93
CA LYS A 65 -12.52 6.92 15.90
C LYS A 65 -11.84 7.44 14.63
N GLN A 66 -10.71 6.83 14.27
CA GLN A 66 -9.99 7.21 13.05
C GLN A 66 -10.84 6.97 11.80
N PHE A 67 -11.52 5.83 11.72
CA PHE A 67 -12.43 5.52 10.62
C PHE A 67 -13.55 6.57 10.52
N GLY A 68 -14.19 6.94 11.63
CA GLY A 68 -15.24 7.97 11.65
C GLY A 68 -14.74 9.36 11.21
N LEU A 69 -13.50 9.71 11.51
CA LEU A 69 -12.89 10.96 11.01
C LEU A 69 -12.68 10.92 9.49
N VAL A 70 -12.15 9.81 8.97
CA VAL A 70 -11.94 9.62 7.53
C VAL A 70 -13.27 9.61 6.78
N GLU A 71 -14.27 8.93 7.33
CA GLU A 71 -15.62 8.88 6.79
C GLU A 71 -16.23 10.29 6.72
N LYS A 72 -16.17 11.04 7.82
CA LYS A 72 -16.65 12.44 7.87
C LYS A 72 -15.93 13.34 6.85
N GLU A 73 -14.61 13.22 6.72
CA GLU A 73 -13.84 13.99 5.75
C GLU A 73 -14.17 13.61 4.31
N THR A 74 -14.40 12.32 4.05
CA THR A 74 -14.81 11.82 2.74
C THR A 74 -16.18 12.38 2.36
N TYR A 75 -17.16 12.31 3.28
CA TYR A 75 -18.47 12.93 3.08
C TYR A 75 -18.35 14.45 2.90
N ARG A 76 -17.50 15.12 3.67
CA ARG A 76 -17.25 16.56 3.50
C ARG A 76 -16.77 16.86 2.09
N ARG A 77 -15.83 16.11 1.53
CA ARG A 77 -15.32 16.31 0.16
C ARG A 77 -16.34 15.98 -0.92
N MET A 78 -17.10 14.89 -0.73
CA MET A 78 -18.10 14.45 -1.71
C MET A 78 -19.31 15.37 -1.78
N PHE A 79 -19.68 15.99 -0.64
CA PHE A 79 -20.90 16.80 -0.52
C PHE A 79 -20.63 18.28 -0.25
N SER A 80 -19.38 18.70 -0.11
CA SER A 80 -19.04 20.12 -0.28
C SER A 80 -19.35 20.48 -1.72
N GLN A 81 -20.36 21.33 -1.92
CA GLN A 81 -20.46 22.06 -3.18
C GLN A 81 -19.09 22.68 -3.46
N PRO A 82 -18.63 22.72 -4.73
CA PRO A 82 -17.48 23.52 -5.08
C PRO A 82 -17.86 24.98 -4.79
N GLN A 83 -17.65 25.42 -3.56
CA GLN A 83 -17.47 26.82 -3.25
C GLN A 83 -16.32 27.22 -4.14
N GLY A 84 -16.59 28.13 -5.09
CA GLY A 84 -15.61 28.55 -6.07
C GLY A 84 -14.29 28.79 -5.36
N ILE A 85 -13.37 27.84 -5.52
CA ILE A 85 -12.07 27.89 -4.90
C ILE A 85 -11.49 29.19 -5.43
N SER A 86 -11.14 30.13 -4.55
CA SER A 86 -10.51 31.37 -5.02
C SER A 86 -9.29 30.97 -5.83
N GLU A 87 -8.96 31.75 -6.87
CA GLU A 87 -7.77 31.50 -7.70
C GLU A 87 -6.51 31.24 -6.84
N GLU A 88 -6.39 31.93 -5.69
CA GLU A 88 -5.30 31.73 -4.72
C GLU A 88 -5.30 30.37 -4.01
N GLU A 89 -6.47 29.83 -3.65
CA GLU A 89 -6.55 28.51 -3.03
C GLU A 89 -6.34 27.39 -4.06
N LYS A 90 -6.81 27.56 -5.30
CA LYS A 90 -6.49 26.64 -6.40
C LYS A 90 -5.01 26.63 -6.70
N GLU A 91 -4.36 27.81 -6.74
CA GLU A 91 -2.93 27.89 -6.94
C GLU A 91 -2.13 27.24 -5.81
N LYS A 92 -2.56 27.39 -4.55
CA LYS A 92 -1.89 26.73 -3.42
C LYS A 92 -2.10 25.23 -3.42
N GLU A 93 -3.29 24.75 -3.77
CA GLU A 93 -3.57 23.31 -3.86
C GLU A 93 -2.86 22.68 -5.07
N ASN A 94 -2.85 23.35 -6.23
CA ASN A 94 -2.08 22.94 -7.40
C ASN A 94 -0.58 22.96 -7.12
N ARG A 95 -0.04 23.99 -6.44
CA ARG A 95 1.38 24.01 -6.05
C ARG A 95 1.71 22.87 -5.09
N ARG A 96 0.85 22.57 -4.12
CA ARG A 96 1.05 21.43 -3.20
C ARG A 96 0.93 20.08 -3.90
N HIS A 97 0.03 19.94 -4.88
CA HIS A 97 -0.07 18.74 -5.70
C HIS A 97 1.13 18.59 -6.64
N GLN A 98 1.59 19.67 -7.27
CA GLN A 98 2.80 19.69 -8.09
C GLN A 98 4.05 19.37 -7.26
N GLU A 99 4.21 19.97 -6.08
CA GLU A 99 5.31 19.66 -5.16
C GLU A 99 5.25 18.21 -4.65
N ALA A 100 4.05 17.66 -4.46
CA ALA A 100 3.86 16.26 -4.08
C ALA A 100 4.12 15.29 -5.26
N GLU A 101 3.75 15.66 -6.49
CA GLU A 101 4.08 14.93 -7.72
C GLU A 101 5.59 14.98 -8.01
N GLU A 102 6.23 16.15 -7.85
CA GLU A 102 7.68 16.31 -7.97
C GLU A 102 8.43 15.48 -6.92
N LYS A 103 7.99 15.49 -5.66
CA LYS A 103 8.55 14.59 -4.62
C LYS A 103 8.30 13.11 -4.88
N CYS A 104 7.22 12.76 -5.57
CA CYS A 104 6.97 11.38 -6.01
C CYS A 104 7.88 10.96 -7.18
N MET A 105 8.49 11.93 -7.87
CA MET A 105 9.46 11.75 -8.95
C MET A 105 10.93 11.90 -8.52
N GLU A 106 11.21 12.35 -7.29
CA GLU A 106 12.59 12.42 -6.77
C GLU A 106 13.18 11.01 -6.61
N VAL A 107 14.06 10.64 -7.53
CA VAL A 107 14.79 9.37 -7.51
C VAL A 107 16.11 9.55 -6.76
N SER A 108 16.36 8.69 -5.77
CA SER A 108 17.63 8.74 -5.03
C SER A 108 18.82 8.52 -5.97
N GLU A 109 19.90 9.27 -5.76
CA GLU A 109 21.10 9.15 -6.60
C GLU A 109 21.70 7.73 -6.58
N LYS A 110 21.57 7.03 -5.44
CA LYS A 110 21.95 5.62 -5.31
C LYS A 110 21.16 4.71 -6.27
N PHE A 111 19.86 4.95 -6.40
CA PHE A 111 19.03 4.21 -7.35
C PHE A 111 19.43 4.53 -8.79
N ARG A 112 19.66 5.81 -9.11
CA ARG A 112 20.10 6.22 -10.45
C ARG A 112 21.43 5.55 -10.85
N GLN A 113 22.41 5.50 -9.95
CA GLN A 113 23.67 4.80 -10.18
C GLN A 113 23.46 3.29 -10.40
N PHE A 114 22.57 2.67 -9.62
CA PHE A 114 22.19 1.27 -9.80
C PHE A 114 21.52 1.03 -11.16
N ALA A 115 20.57 1.89 -11.56
CA ALA A 115 19.89 1.84 -12.84
C ALA A 115 20.91 1.88 -14.01
N ILE A 116 21.78 2.87 -14.01
CA ILE A 116 22.83 3.04 -15.02
C ILE A 116 23.72 1.80 -15.10
N LYS A 117 24.21 1.30 -13.96
CA LYS A 117 25.09 0.12 -13.92
C LYS A 117 24.41 -1.10 -14.53
N ASN A 118 23.19 -1.43 -14.13
CA ASN A 118 22.46 -2.59 -14.66
C ASN A 118 22.18 -2.47 -16.15
N LEU A 119 21.83 -1.27 -16.62
CA LEU A 119 21.55 -1.03 -18.04
C LEU A 119 22.82 -1.15 -18.89
N MET A 120 23.98 -0.71 -18.38
CA MET A 120 25.26 -0.93 -19.03
C MET A 120 25.62 -2.43 -19.10
N GLU A 121 25.45 -3.16 -18.00
CA GLU A 121 25.67 -4.61 -17.98
C GLU A 121 24.79 -5.33 -19.00
N PHE A 122 23.51 -4.97 -19.08
CA PHE A 122 22.59 -5.52 -20.08
C PHE A 122 22.97 -5.14 -21.52
N LYS A 123 23.35 -3.89 -21.78
CA LYS A 123 23.78 -3.43 -23.10
C LYS A 123 24.97 -4.25 -23.60
N ASN A 124 25.92 -4.52 -22.71
CA ASN A 124 27.16 -5.22 -23.03
C ASN A 124 27.02 -6.76 -23.05
N ASN A 125 25.96 -7.32 -22.46
CA ASN A 125 25.73 -8.77 -22.44
C ASN A 125 25.02 -9.25 -23.72
N PRO A 126 25.66 -10.00 -24.64
CA PRO A 126 25.04 -10.42 -25.91
C PRO A 126 23.92 -11.45 -25.76
N GLU A 127 23.84 -12.17 -24.64
CA GLU A 127 22.86 -13.26 -24.42
C GLU A 127 21.47 -12.75 -24.04
N LEU A 128 21.38 -11.51 -23.56
CA LEU A 128 20.13 -10.90 -23.13
C LEU A 128 19.54 -9.98 -24.21
N THR A 129 18.26 -10.19 -24.54
CA THR A 129 17.52 -9.40 -25.53
C THR A 129 16.60 -8.36 -24.90
N GLU A 130 16.13 -8.61 -23.67
CA GLU A 130 15.23 -7.71 -22.93
C GLU A 130 15.47 -7.76 -21.41
N ILE A 131 15.19 -6.66 -20.72
CA ILE A 131 15.03 -6.60 -19.26
C ILE A 131 13.56 -6.26 -18.96
N PRO A 132 12.79 -7.17 -18.36
CA PRO A 132 11.48 -6.84 -17.84
C PRO A 132 11.58 -6.04 -16.54
N PHE A 133 10.75 -5.02 -16.36
CA PHE A 133 10.53 -4.43 -15.04
C PHE A 133 9.65 -5.41 -14.26
N THR A 134 10.27 -6.28 -13.47
CA THR A 134 9.54 -7.32 -12.72
C THR A 134 9.02 -6.85 -11.37
N SER A 135 9.33 -5.62 -10.97
CA SER A 135 9.10 -5.20 -9.60
C SER A 135 7.84 -4.35 -9.48
N TYR A 136 6.83 -4.95 -8.86
CA TYR A 136 5.69 -4.30 -8.20
C TYR A 136 6.09 -3.31 -7.09
N LYS A 137 7.39 -3.06 -6.89
CA LYS A 137 7.96 -2.19 -5.86
C LYS A 137 8.65 -0.94 -6.41
N LEU A 138 8.75 -0.77 -7.73
CA LEU A 138 9.33 0.46 -8.29
C LEU A 138 8.31 1.60 -8.23
N THR A 139 8.76 2.78 -7.83
CA THR A 139 7.95 4.00 -7.90
C THR A 139 7.84 4.49 -9.35
N LEU A 140 6.88 5.38 -9.62
CA LEU A 140 6.75 6.01 -10.94
C LEU A 140 8.01 6.80 -11.32
N GLY A 141 8.63 7.50 -10.36
CA GLY A 141 9.90 8.18 -10.57
C GLY A 141 11.04 7.23 -10.95
N GLU A 142 11.17 6.11 -10.24
CA GLU A 142 12.20 5.10 -10.53
C GLU A 142 12.02 4.47 -11.93
N ILE A 143 10.77 4.24 -12.34
CA ILE A 143 10.42 3.79 -13.69
C ILE A 143 10.83 4.83 -14.73
N ALA A 144 10.50 6.10 -14.51
CA ALA A 144 10.85 7.19 -15.41
C ALA A 144 12.38 7.33 -15.55
N CYS A 145 13.11 7.30 -14.43
CA CYS A 145 14.57 7.32 -14.42
C CYS A 145 15.17 6.14 -15.19
N MET A 146 14.65 4.92 -15.01
CA MET A 146 15.11 3.76 -15.79
C MET A 146 14.84 3.90 -17.29
N ILE A 147 13.72 4.53 -17.69
CA ILE A 147 13.39 4.78 -19.10
C ILE A 147 14.33 5.84 -19.69
N GLU A 148 14.57 6.93 -18.98
CA GLU A 148 15.48 8.01 -19.37
C GLU A 148 16.91 7.48 -19.56
N GLU A 149 17.44 6.76 -18.57
CA GLU A 149 18.80 6.20 -18.66
C GLU A 149 18.91 5.13 -19.76
N ALA A 150 17.83 4.39 -20.01
CA ALA A 150 17.80 3.43 -21.13
C ALA A 150 17.93 4.16 -22.48
N ASP A 151 17.22 5.27 -22.67
CA ASP A 151 17.31 6.02 -23.92
C ASP A 151 18.67 6.70 -24.09
N ASN A 152 19.24 7.26 -23.01
CA ASN A 152 20.62 7.77 -22.97
C ASN A 152 21.64 6.71 -23.39
N LEU A 153 21.40 5.44 -23.05
CA LEU A 153 22.24 4.31 -23.42
C LEU A 153 21.92 3.72 -24.81
N GLY A 154 20.96 4.28 -25.54
CA GLY A 154 20.54 3.81 -26.86
C GLY A 154 19.68 2.54 -26.84
N LEU A 155 19.04 2.24 -25.71
CA LEU A 155 18.08 1.15 -25.54
C LEU A 155 16.65 1.69 -25.74
N LYS A 156 15.66 0.80 -25.87
CA LYS A 156 14.26 1.18 -26.09
C LYS A 156 13.36 0.62 -25.00
N ALA A 157 12.59 1.48 -24.33
CA ALA A 157 11.49 1.03 -23.46
C ALA A 157 10.25 0.71 -24.31
N VAL A 158 9.59 -0.41 -24.02
CA VAL A 158 8.38 -0.89 -24.71
C VAL A 158 7.35 -1.33 -23.68
N GLN A 159 6.11 -0.87 -23.84
CA GLN A 159 4.98 -1.38 -23.07
C GLN A 159 4.48 -2.68 -23.70
N VAL A 160 4.34 -3.72 -22.88
CA VAL A 160 3.92 -5.06 -23.29
C VAL A 160 2.68 -5.45 -22.47
N GLY A 161 1.64 -5.95 -23.15
CA GLY A 161 0.35 -6.28 -22.54
C GLY A 161 -0.69 -5.16 -22.66
N SER A 162 -1.95 -5.47 -22.35
CA SER A 162 -3.09 -4.55 -22.46
C SER A 162 -3.88 -4.46 -21.15
N GLY A 163 -4.45 -3.29 -20.87
CA GLY A 163 -5.26 -3.04 -19.67
C GLY A 163 -4.47 -3.15 -18.37
N GLN A 164 -5.02 -3.82 -17.36
CA GLN A 164 -4.42 -3.96 -16.02
C GLN A 164 -3.12 -4.79 -15.99
N ASN A 165 -2.78 -5.47 -17.10
CA ASN A 165 -1.58 -6.31 -17.21
C ASN A 165 -0.43 -5.64 -17.98
N SER A 166 -0.50 -4.33 -18.23
CA SER A 166 0.56 -3.62 -18.94
C SER A 166 1.85 -3.61 -18.12
N LYS A 167 2.96 -4.02 -18.74
CA LYS A 167 4.31 -4.01 -18.14
C LYS A 167 5.27 -3.26 -19.05
N ILE A 168 6.29 -2.63 -18.47
CA ILE A 168 7.35 -1.97 -19.23
C ILE A 168 8.55 -2.92 -19.31
N LYS A 169 9.16 -3.03 -20.49
CA LYS A 169 10.40 -3.76 -20.72
C LYS A 169 11.40 -2.86 -21.44
N ILE A 170 12.69 -3.03 -21.17
CA ILE A 170 13.77 -2.41 -21.94
C ILE A 170 14.35 -3.43 -22.92
N VAL A 171 14.44 -3.08 -24.19
CA VAL A 171 14.99 -3.91 -25.26
C VAL A 171 16.14 -3.20 -25.96
N LYS A 172 17.03 -3.98 -26.58
CA LYS A 172 18.08 -3.41 -27.44
C LYS A 172 17.47 -2.92 -28.75
N LYS A 173 17.86 -1.72 -29.20
CA LYS A 173 17.49 -1.23 -30.54
C LYS A 173 18.11 -2.18 -31.57
N LYS A 174 17.30 -2.84 -32.41
CA LYS A 174 17.83 -3.58 -33.56
C LYS A 174 18.54 -2.58 -34.47
N LYS A 175 19.76 -2.91 -34.92
CA LYS A 175 20.41 -2.12 -35.97
C LYS A 175 19.48 -2.14 -37.20
N PRO A 176 19.19 -0.98 -37.83
CA PRO A 176 18.58 -1.00 -39.15
C PRO A 176 19.56 -1.72 -40.09
N ASN A 177 19.04 -2.68 -40.87
CA ASN A 177 19.75 -3.24 -42.01
C ASN A 177 19.90 -2.18 -43.10
#